data_AF-A0A969P521-F1
#
_entry.id   AF-A0A969P521-F1
#
_cell.length_a   1.000
_cell.length_b   1.000
_cell.length_c   1.000
_cell.angle_alpha   90.00
_cell.angle_beta   90.00
_cell.angle_gamma   90.00
#
_symmetry.space_group_name_H-M   'P 1'
#
loop_
_entity.id
_entity.type
_entity.pdbx_description
1 polymer ?
#
loop_
_entity_poly.entity_id
_entity_poly.type
_entity_poly.pdbx_seq_one_letter_code
_entity_poly.pdbx_strand_id
1 'polypeptide(L)'
;MEYAYSLNPITSVGGIIETVASGSIAADIGLQPGDKVLAINDQPLRDMIDYRFAIVNSLVELAVYSHDEVTIYEIEKDPEDDLGITFTEPLFDRLRTCNNKCPFCFLTQMPKGMRKTLYLKDDDYRLSFLYGNFVTLTNLSEADWQRIEAQHLSPMHISVHATDPAMRSVMLGKTPVPDVLAQIERLGRASIEVHTQIVA
;
A
#
# COMPACT_ATOMS: atom_id res chain seq x y z
N MET A 1 32.79 -17.37 7.24
CA MET A 1 32.40 -16.00 6.83
C MET A 1 30.93 -15.89 7.16
N GLU A 2 30.64 -15.30 8.32
CA GLU A 2 29.28 -15.09 8.80
C GLU A 2 28.57 -14.09 7.91
N TYR A 3 27.58 -14.55 7.15
CA TYR A 3 26.57 -13.67 6.56
C TYR A 3 25.55 -13.32 7.64
N ALA A 4 25.98 -12.60 8.68
CA ALA A 4 25.05 -11.91 9.56
C ALA A 4 24.65 -10.61 8.84
N TYR A 5 23.67 -10.71 7.93
CA TYR A 5 22.91 -9.54 7.53
C TYR A 5 22.32 -8.95 8.81
N SER A 6 22.73 -7.74 9.16
CA SER A 6 22.17 -6.97 10.27
C SER A 6 20.63 -6.96 10.12
N LEU A 7 19.93 -7.72 10.97
CA LEU A 7 18.47 -7.91 10.92
C LEU A 7 17.69 -6.65 11.36
N ASN A 8 18.37 -5.65 11.91
CA ASN A 8 17.74 -4.48 12.54
C ASN A 8 16.99 -3.52 11.57
N PRO A 9 17.29 -3.41 10.26
CA PRO A 9 16.45 -2.63 9.35
C PRO A 9 15.26 -3.42 8.77
N ILE A 10 15.33 -4.76 8.76
CA ILE A 10 14.41 -5.63 8.01
C ILE A 10 13.13 -5.94 8.80
N THR A 11 13.17 -5.97 10.14
CA THR A 11 12.00 -6.31 10.98
C THR A 11 10.91 -5.22 11.06
N SER A 12 11.20 -4.02 10.55
CA SER A 12 10.28 -2.87 10.64
C SER A 12 9.15 -2.88 9.61
N VAL A 13 9.30 -3.63 8.51
CA VAL A 13 8.37 -3.70 7.38
C VAL A 13 8.05 -5.16 7.09
N GLY A 14 6.77 -5.48 6.86
CA GLY A 14 6.30 -6.85 6.64
C GLY A 14 4.90 -7.06 7.20
N GLY A 15 4.15 -7.99 6.59
CA GLY A 15 2.77 -8.26 6.93
C GLY A 15 2.65 -9.25 8.08
N ILE A 16 1.85 -8.90 9.09
CA ILE A 16 1.52 -9.83 10.19
C ILE A 16 0.38 -10.73 9.73
N ILE A 17 0.60 -12.04 9.81
CA ILE A 17 -0.40 -13.04 9.46
C ILE A 17 -1.57 -12.96 10.45
N GLU A 18 -2.78 -12.77 9.94
CA GLU A 18 -4.01 -12.78 10.71
C GLU A 18 -4.62 -14.19 10.77
N THR A 19 -4.70 -14.86 9.61
CA THR A 19 -5.23 -16.22 9.52
C THR A 19 -4.40 -17.08 8.58
N VAL A 20 -4.40 -18.38 8.86
CA VAL A 20 -3.82 -19.42 8.01
C VAL A 20 -4.93 -20.41 7.70
N ALA A 21 -5.21 -20.63 6.41
CA ALA A 21 -6.26 -21.53 5.96
C ALA A 21 -5.88 -23.00 6.24
N SER A 22 -6.82 -23.80 6.72
CA SER A 22 -6.56 -25.22 6.98
C SER A 22 -6.28 -25.98 5.67
N GLY A 23 -5.21 -26.78 5.66
CA GLY A 23 -4.79 -27.53 4.47
C GLY A 23 -4.15 -26.67 3.37
N SER A 24 -3.72 -25.44 3.70
CA SER A 24 -2.94 -24.61 2.79
C SER A 24 -1.44 -24.90 2.89
N ILE A 25 -0.68 -24.42 1.90
CA ILE A 25 0.79 -24.48 1.90
C ILE A 25 1.36 -23.86 3.18
N ALA A 26 0.81 -22.72 3.62
CA ALA A 26 1.23 -22.07 4.85
C ALA A 26 0.98 -22.92 6.10
N ALA A 27 -0.13 -23.67 6.15
CA ALA A 27 -0.38 -24.60 7.25
C ALA A 27 0.61 -25.78 7.25
N ASP A 28 0.95 -26.31 6.08
CA ASP A 28 1.86 -27.45 5.92
C ASP A 28 3.30 -27.11 6.33
N ILE A 29 3.76 -25.88 6.05
CA ILE A 29 5.07 -25.38 6.50
C ILE A 29 5.05 -24.82 7.93
N GLY A 30 3.89 -24.84 8.59
CA GLY A 30 3.73 -24.51 10.00
C GLY A 30 3.63 -23.02 10.33
N LEU A 31 3.27 -22.16 9.38
CA LEU A 31 3.00 -20.74 9.67
C LEU A 31 1.78 -20.58 10.58
N GLN A 32 1.79 -19.53 11.39
CA GLN A 32 0.76 -19.26 12.37
C GLN A 32 0.33 -17.79 12.37
N PRO A 33 -0.91 -17.49 12.81
CA PRO A 33 -1.30 -16.12 13.14
C PRO A 33 -0.30 -15.46 14.10
N GLY A 34 0.12 -14.24 13.77
CA GLY A 34 1.13 -13.49 14.51
C GLY A 34 2.54 -13.54 13.93
N ASP A 35 2.84 -14.53 13.08
CA ASP A 35 4.08 -14.54 12.30
C ASP A 35 4.11 -13.34 11.35
N LYS A 36 5.30 -12.80 11.07
CA LYS A 36 5.48 -11.66 10.16
C LYS A 36 6.19 -12.09 8.89
N VAL A 37 5.52 -11.98 7.75
CA VAL A 37 6.14 -12.14 6.43
C VAL A 37 6.90 -10.87 6.07
N LEU A 38 8.21 -10.97 5.91
CA LEU A 38 9.10 -9.83 5.65
C LEU A 38 9.29 -9.58 4.16
N ALA A 39 9.57 -10.64 3.41
CA ALA A 39 9.94 -10.57 2.01
C ALA A 39 9.53 -11.84 1.26
N ILE A 40 9.36 -11.71 -0.05
CA ILE A 40 9.22 -12.81 -0.99
C ILE A 40 10.24 -12.62 -2.12
N ASN A 41 11.03 -13.64 -2.43
CA ASN A 41 12.07 -13.61 -3.48
C ASN A 41 13.00 -12.38 -3.33
N ASP A 42 13.56 -12.19 -2.12
CA ASP A 42 14.36 -11.03 -1.71
C ASP A 42 13.67 -9.65 -1.83
N GLN A 43 12.39 -9.58 -2.17
CA GLN A 43 11.64 -8.32 -2.25
C GLN A 43 10.89 -8.05 -0.94
N PRO A 44 11.23 -6.97 -0.21
CA PRO A 44 10.49 -6.59 1.00
C PRO A 44 9.02 -6.28 0.69
N LEU A 45 8.11 -6.80 1.51
CA LEU A 45 6.69 -6.56 1.34
C LEU A 45 6.29 -5.24 2.01
N ARG A 46 5.87 -4.25 1.24
CA ARG A 46 5.37 -2.97 1.78
C ARG A 46 3.86 -2.99 2.06
N ASP A 47 3.15 -3.89 1.39
CA ASP A 47 1.69 -3.97 1.40
C ASP A 47 1.21 -5.28 0.73
N MET A 48 -0.10 -5.50 0.76
CA MET A 48 -0.75 -6.65 0.13
C MET A 48 -0.62 -6.67 -1.40
N ILE A 49 -0.32 -5.54 -2.05
CA ILE A 49 -0.09 -5.51 -3.50
C ILE A 49 1.23 -6.23 -3.80
N ASP A 50 2.30 -5.89 -3.08
CA ASP A 50 3.59 -6.57 -3.25
C ASP A 50 3.47 -8.07 -3.00
N TYR A 51 2.72 -8.47 -1.96
CA TYR A 51 2.44 -9.87 -1.68
C TYR A 51 1.81 -10.57 -2.91
N ARG A 52 0.69 -10.03 -3.42
CA ARG A 52 -0.04 -10.61 -4.53
C ARG A 52 0.78 -10.69 -5.81
N PHE A 53 1.67 -9.72 -6.06
CA PHE A 53 2.58 -9.78 -7.20
C PHE A 53 3.67 -10.83 -7.02
N ALA A 54 4.24 -10.94 -5.82
CA ALA A 54 5.39 -11.77 -5.56
C ALA A 54 5.06 -13.27 -5.47
N ILE A 55 3.83 -13.64 -5.08
CA ILE A 55 3.40 -15.04 -4.99
C ILE A 55 3.09 -15.68 -6.34
N VAL A 56 2.94 -14.91 -7.42
CA VAL A 56 2.66 -15.46 -8.77
C VAL A 56 3.95 -15.96 -9.41
N ASN A 57 4.55 -16.97 -8.77
CA ASN A 57 5.76 -17.65 -9.20
C ASN A 57 5.67 -19.13 -8.79
N SER A 58 6.34 -20.01 -9.53
CA SER A 58 6.40 -21.43 -9.22
C SER A 58 7.36 -21.74 -8.08
N LEU A 59 8.42 -20.93 -7.96
CA LEU A 59 9.37 -21.00 -6.85
C LEU A 59 9.28 -19.71 -6.04
N VAL A 60 8.97 -19.83 -4.75
CA VAL A 60 8.77 -18.72 -3.82
C VAL A 60 9.72 -18.93 -2.65
N GLU A 61 10.65 -18.00 -2.47
CA GLU A 61 11.45 -17.88 -1.25
C GLU A 61 10.74 -16.92 -0.29
N LEU A 62 10.23 -17.44 0.83
CA LEU A 62 9.45 -16.69 1.82
C LEU A 62 10.29 -16.45 3.08
N ALA A 63 10.60 -15.19 3.38
CA ALA A 63 11.27 -14.80 4.62
C ALA A 63 10.24 -14.44 5.70
N VAL A 64 10.22 -15.19 6.80
CA VAL A 64 9.27 -15.02 7.92
C VAL A 64 10.02 -14.75 9.21
N TYR A 65 9.60 -13.73 9.95
CA TYR A 65 10.03 -13.46 11.32
C TYR A 65 9.03 -14.03 12.31
N SER A 66 9.51 -14.93 13.18
CA SER A 66 8.74 -15.56 14.24
C SER A 66 9.68 -15.96 15.38
N HIS A 67 9.21 -15.91 16.63
CA HIS A 67 10.00 -16.30 17.81
C HIS A 67 11.40 -15.64 17.90
N ASP A 68 11.50 -14.36 17.49
CA ASP A 68 12.75 -13.58 17.43
C ASP A 68 13.82 -14.07 16.45
N GLU A 69 13.44 -14.93 15.50
CA GLU A 69 14.31 -15.44 14.44
C GLU A 69 13.68 -15.24 13.06
N VAL A 70 14.53 -15.15 12.03
CA VAL A 70 14.08 -15.15 10.63
C VAL A 70 14.32 -16.53 10.04
N THR A 71 13.26 -17.14 9.52
CA THR A 71 13.32 -18.41 8.77
C THR A 71 12.98 -18.15 7.31
N ILE A 72 13.75 -18.78 6.42
CA ILE A 72 13.53 -18.74 4.97
C ILE A 72 12.91 -20.09 4.57
N TYR A 73 11.77 -20.03 3.89
CA TYR A 73 11.09 -21.19 3.33
C TYR A 73 11.21 -21.16 1.81
N GLU A 74 11.72 -22.24 1.22
CA GLU A 74 11.66 -22.45 -0.23
C GLU A 74 10.38 -23.25 -0.54
N ILE A 75 9.49 -22.67 -1.33
CA ILE A 75 8.18 -23.21 -1.64
C ILE A 75 8.07 -23.43 -3.15
N GLU A 76 7.80 -24.66 -3.56
CA GLU A 76 7.42 -25.00 -4.92
C GLU A 76 5.90 -25.17 -4.99
N LYS A 77 5.25 -24.46 -5.91
CA LYS A 77 3.79 -24.45 -6.07
C LYS A 77 3.40 -24.14 -7.51
N ASP A 78 2.12 -24.30 -7.87
CA ASP A 78 1.64 -23.75 -9.13
C ASP A 78 1.60 -22.21 -9.04
N PRO A 79 1.93 -21.45 -10.11
CA PRO A 79 1.95 -19.98 -10.06
C PRO A 79 0.64 -19.34 -9.63
N GLU A 80 -0.50 -20.01 -9.87
CA GLU A 80 -1.83 -19.53 -9.52
C GLU A 80 -2.23 -19.80 -8.06
N ASP A 81 -1.51 -20.70 -7.37
CA ASP A 81 -1.82 -21.07 -5.98
C ASP A 81 -1.47 -19.94 -5.00
N ASP A 82 -2.34 -19.72 -4.03
CA ASP A 82 -2.06 -18.87 -2.87
C ASP A 82 -1.36 -19.70 -1.77
N LEU A 83 -0.62 -19.04 -0.88
CA LEU A 83 -0.06 -19.68 0.31
C LEU A 83 -1.16 -19.98 1.34
N GLY A 84 -2.31 -19.33 1.25
CA GLY A 84 -3.45 -19.48 2.16
C GLY A 84 -3.25 -18.71 3.46
N ILE A 85 -2.72 -17.49 3.36
CA ILE A 85 -2.55 -16.57 4.49
C ILE A 85 -3.33 -15.26 4.24
N THR A 86 -3.85 -14.67 5.31
CA THR A 86 -4.35 -13.29 5.30
C THR A 86 -3.52 -12.42 6.23
N PHE A 87 -3.54 -11.11 6.02
CA PHE A 87 -2.80 -10.15 6.83
C PHE A 87 -3.74 -9.27 7.64
N THR A 88 -3.28 -8.84 8.83
CA THR A 88 -4.07 -7.99 9.74
C THR A 88 -4.40 -6.62 9.14
N GLU A 89 -3.52 -6.11 8.29
CA GLU A 89 -3.68 -4.83 7.60
C GLU A 89 -3.20 -4.99 6.15
N PRO A 90 -3.74 -4.22 5.19
CA PRO A 90 -3.32 -4.27 3.80
C PRO A 90 -2.02 -3.49 3.53
N LEU A 91 -1.60 -2.63 4.46
CA LEU A 91 -0.39 -1.83 4.38
C LEU A 91 0.57 -2.25 5.49
N PHE A 92 1.82 -2.52 5.17
CA PHE A 92 2.80 -3.04 6.12
C PHE A 92 3.80 -1.97 6.58
N ASP A 93 3.92 -0.87 5.82
CA ASP A 93 4.80 0.27 6.08
C ASP A 93 4.05 1.53 6.55
N ARG A 94 2.84 1.34 7.10
CA ARG A 94 1.89 2.36 7.59
C ARG A 94 1.14 3.11 6.47
N LEU A 95 -0.01 3.66 6.87
CA LEU A 95 -0.83 4.51 6.03
C LEU A 95 -0.13 5.84 5.70
N ARG A 96 -0.12 6.20 4.42
CA ARG A 96 0.21 7.56 3.99
C ARG A 96 -0.95 8.50 4.25
N THR A 97 -0.67 9.58 4.98
CA THR A 97 -1.70 10.53 5.39
C THR A 97 -1.77 11.75 4.48
N CYS A 98 -2.99 12.28 4.34
CA CYS A 98 -3.25 13.51 3.61
C CYS A 98 -2.51 14.69 4.25
N ASN A 99 -1.72 15.41 3.45
CA ASN A 99 -1.03 16.63 3.88
C ASN A 99 -1.73 17.93 3.41
N ASN A 100 -2.93 17.82 2.82
CA ASN A 100 -3.72 18.96 2.40
C ASN A 100 -4.41 19.65 3.59
N LYS A 101 -4.63 20.96 3.46
CA LYS A 101 -5.23 21.83 4.47
C LYS A 101 -6.53 22.44 3.94
N CYS A 102 -7.35 21.62 3.29
CA CYS A 102 -8.59 22.08 2.68
C CYS A 102 -9.48 22.77 3.73
N PRO A 103 -9.99 23.98 3.47
CA PRO A 103 -10.81 24.72 4.43
C PRO A 103 -12.13 24.00 4.75
N PHE A 104 -12.60 23.14 3.86
CA PHE A 104 -13.80 22.31 3.98
C PHE A 104 -13.51 20.89 4.50
N CYS A 105 -12.29 20.58 4.96
CA CYS A 105 -11.96 19.23 5.42
C CYS A 105 -12.72 18.86 6.70
N PHE A 106 -13.69 17.95 6.59
CA PHE A 106 -14.50 17.47 7.72
C PHE A 106 -13.65 17.02 8.91
N LEU A 107 -12.58 16.25 8.65
CA LEU A 107 -11.68 15.73 9.69
C LEU A 107 -10.98 16.85 10.48
N THR A 108 -10.73 18.01 9.87
CA THR A 108 -10.18 19.18 10.60
C THR A 108 -11.22 19.94 11.41
N GLN A 109 -12.50 19.82 11.06
CA GLN A 109 -13.61 20.49 11.73
C GLN A 109 -14.18 19.63 12.88
N MET A 110 -13.67 18.41 13.09
CA MET A 110 -14.11 17.54 14.18
C MET A 110 -13.78 18.13 15.58
N PRO A 111 -14.65 17.94 16.59
CA PRO A 111 -14.35 18.34 17.97
C PRO A 111 -13.09 17.68 18.50
N LYS A 112 -12.38 18.34 19.40
CA LYS A 112 -11.20 17.76 20.09
C LYS A 112 -11.60 16.67 21.08
N GLY A 113 -10.68 15.76 21.37
CA GLY A 113 -10.86 14.70 22.39
C GLY A 113 -11.52 13.42 21.89
N MET A 114 -11.75 13.27 20.59
CA MET A 114 -12.25 12.04 19.98
C MET A 114 -11.15 10.98 19.87
N ARG A 115 -11.54 9.75 19.51
CA ARG A 115 -10.58 8.66 19.23
C ARG A 115 -9.58 9.10 18.16
N LYS A 116 -8.28 8.86 18.39
CA LYS A 116 -7.20 9.31 17.49
C LYS A 116 -7.40 8.86 16.04
N THR A 117 -7.92 7.65 15.83
CA THR A 117 -8.20 7.08 14.51
C THR A 117 -9.23 7.88 13.71
N LEU A 118 -10.14 8.61 14.38
CA LEU A 118 -11.13 9.45 13.71
C LEU A 118 -10.53 10.73 13.12
N TYR A 119 -9.30 11.10 13.45
CA TYR A 119 -8.62 12.26 12.86
C TYR A 119 -7.65 11.87 11.74
N LEU A 120 -7.53 10.57 11.43
CA LEU A 120 -6.63 10.07 10.42
C LEU A 120 -7.21 10.39 9.04
N LYS A 121 -6.47 11.16 8.25
CA LYS A 121 -6.82 11.48 6.87
C LYS A 121 -6.03 10.55 5.96
N ASP A 122 -6.70 9.63 5.28
CA ASP A 122 -6.05 8.84 4.24
C ASP A 122 -5.88 9.67 2.96
N ASP A 123 -4.79 9.41 2.25
CA ASP A 123 -4.53 9.89 0.88
C ASP A 123 -3.49 8.95 0.25
N ASP A 124 -3.70 7.64 0.41
CA ASP A 124 -2.75 6.59 0.02
C ASP A 124 -3.22 5.91 -1.27
N TYR A 125 -2.45 6.04 -2.35
CA TYR A 125 -2.80 5.49 -3.67
C TYR A 125 -3.01 3.97 -3.64
N ARG A 126 -2.38 3.27 -2.70
CA ARG A 126 -2.52 1.81 -2.55
C ARG A 126 -3.93 1.45 -2.11
N LEU A 127 -4.52 2.23 -1.21
CA LEU A 127 -5.91 2.05 -0.81
C LEU A 127 -6.88 2.51 -1.89
N SER A 128 -6.47 3.44 -2.75
CA SER A 128 -7.22 3.80 -3.95
C SER A 128 -7.41 2.61 -4.90
N PHE A 129 -6.34 1.86 -5.12
CA PHE A 129 -6.37 0.63 -5.92
C PHE A 129 -7.10 -0.51 -5.18
N LEU A 130 -6.75 -0.77 -3.92
CA LEU A 130 -7.28 -1.93 -3.18
C LEU A 130 -8.76 -1.81 -2.82
N TYR A 131 -9.23 -0.62 -2.48
CA TYR A 131 -10.58 -0.41 -1.92
C TYR A 131 -11.37 0.73 -2.55
N GLY A 132 -10.81 1.44 -3.52
CA GLY A 132 -11.49 2.54 -4.18
C GLY A 132 -11.49 3.85 -3.40
N ASN A 133 -10.59 4.01 -2.43
CA ASN A 133 -10.46 5.28 -1.71
C ASN A 133 -10.04 6.41 -2.66
N PHE A 134 -10.70 7.56 -2.55
CA PHE A 134 -10.37 8.71 -3.40
C PHE A 134 -9.13 9.43 -2.90
N VAL A 135 -8.12 9.57 -3.77
CA VAL A 135 -6.86 10.26 -3.47
C VAL A 135 -6.71 11.55 -4.26
N THR A 136 -5.91 12.48 -3.76
CA THR A 136 -5.69 13.80 -4.37
C THR A 136 -4.53 13.83 -5.35
N LEU A 137 -3.67 12.80 -5.32
CA LEU A 137 -2.38 12.68 -6.03
C LEU A 137 -1.32 13.71 -5.62
N THR A 138 -1.54 14.46 -4.53
CA THR A 138 -0.67 15.58 -4.12
C THR A 138 0.55 15.16 -3.29
N ASN A 139 0.63 13.89 -2.90
CA ASN A 139 1.65 13.32 -2.03
C ASN A 139 2.40 12.14 -2.68
N LEU A 140 2.32 11.98 -4.00
CA LEU A 140 3.06 10.96 -4.75
C LEU A 140 4.48 11.43 -5.06
N SER A 141 5.46 10.57 -4.79
CA SER A 141 6.83 10.69 -5.27
C SER A 141 6.98 10.08 -6.67
N GLU A 142 8.08 10.36 -7.36
CA GLU A 142 8.35 9.74 -8.66
C GLU A 142 8.47 8.21 -8.56
N ALA A 143 9.00 7.68 -7.46
CA ALA A 143 9.04 6.24 -7.22
C ALA A 143 7.64 5.63 -7.09
N ASP A 144 6.68 6.37 -6.53
CA ASP A 144 5.28 5.93 -6.47
C ASP A 144 4.65 5.89 -7.85
N TRP A 145 4.92 6.91 -8.67
CA TRP A 145 4.46 6.93 -10.05
C TRP A 145 5.01 5.75 -10.86
N GLN A 146 6.32 5.51 -10.78
CA GLN A 146 6.95 4.36 -11.42
C GLN A 146 6.33 3.04 -10.96
N ARG A 147 6.03 2.91 -9.67
CA ARG A 147 5.39 1.71 -9.14
C ARG A 147 3.96 1.54 -9.66
N ILE A 148 3.15 2.61 -9.63
CA ILE A 148 1.78 2.62 -10.16
C ILE A 148 1.77 2.14 -11.61
N GLU A 149 2.71 2.63 -12.43
CA GLU A 149 2.86 2.25 -13.83
C GLU A 149 3.36 0.81 -14.00
N ALA A 150 4.44 0.43 -13.30
CA ALA A 150 5.08 -0.88 -13.44
C ALA A 150 4.18 -2.03 -12.96
N GLN A 151 3.40 -1.81 -11.90
CA GLN A 151 2.43 -2.78 -11.37
C GLN A 151 1.03 -2.59 -11.96
N HIS A 152 0.85 -1.65 -12.90
CA HIS A 152 -0.44 -1.36 -13.55
C HIS A 152 -1.61 -1.27 -12.56
N LEU A 153 -1.45 -0.43 -11.53
CA LEU A 153 -2.46 -0.28 -10.47
C LEU A 153 -3.69 0.41 -11.03
N SER A 154 -4.70 -0.37 -11.40
CA SER A 154 -5.91 0.08 -12.10
C SER A 154 -7.15 -0.66 -11.58
N PRO A 155 -8.28 0.04 -11.31
CA PRO A 155 -8.49 1.48 -11.47
C PRO A 155 -7.92 2.32 -10.31
N MET A 156 -7.70 3.61 -10.57
CA MET A 156 -7.34 4.63 -9.59
C MET A 156 -8.49 5.61 -9.35
N HIS A 157 -8.81 5.89 -8.09
CA HIS A 157 -9.94 6.75 -7.68
C HIS A 157 -9.42 8.13 -7.25
N ILE A 158 -9.73 9.18 -8.02
CA ILE A 158 -9.10 10.49 -7.91
C ILE A 158 -10.11 11.58 -7.56
N SER A 159 -9.84 12.33 -6.49
CA SER A 159 -10.62 13.51 -6.12
C SER A 159 -10.07 14.76 -6.81
N VAL A 160 -10.93 15.41 -7.60
CA VAL A 160 -10.62 16.62 -8.36
C VAL A 160 -11.34 17.79 -7.73
N HIS A 161 -10.57 18.66 -7.06
CA HIS A 161 -11.08 19.85 -6.38
C HIS A 161 -11.24 21.02 -7.37
N ALA A 162 -10.20 21.27 -8.16
CA ALA A 162 -10.23 22.17 -9.31
C ALA A 162 -9.18 21.72 -10.33
N THR A 163 -9.39 22.12 -11.59
CA THR A 163 -8.45 21.95 -12.70
C THR A 163 -7.56 23.18 -12.90
N ASP A 164 -8.05 24.38 -12.58
CA ASP A 164 -7.22 25.58 -12.53
C ASP A 164 -6.22 25.47 -11.36
N PRO A 165 -4.89 25.55 -11.60
CA PRO A 165 -3.89 25.33 -10.56
C PRO A 165 -3.96 26.33 -9.39
N ALA A 166 -4.34 27.59 -9.66
CA ALA A 166 -4.45 28.61 -8.63
C ALA A 166 -5.64 28.31 -7.72
N MET A 167 -6.81 27.99 -8.28
CA MET A 167 -7.98 27.57 -7.53
C MET A 167 -7.74 26.26 -6.78
N ARG A 168 -7.08 25.28 -7.41
CA ARG A 168 -6.72 24.00 -6.76
C ARG A 168 -5.83 24.23 -5.54
N SER A 169 -4.87 25.16 -5.62
CA SER A 169 -4.03 25.55 -4.48
C SER A 169 -4.86 26.13 -3.33
N VAL A 170 -5.83 27.00 -3.64
CA VAL A 170 -6.75 27.58 -2.65
C VAL A 170 -7.60 26.49 -1.99
N MET A 171 -8.21 25.61 -2.78
CA MET A 171 -9.08 24.55 -2.27
C MET A 171 -8.33 23.51 -1.42
N LEU A 172 -7.08 23.18 -1.79
CA LEU A 172 -6.25 22.24 -1.03
C LEU A 172 -5.50 22.91 0.14
N GLY A 173 -5.53 24.25 0.23
CA GLY A 173 -4.84 25.01 1.26
C GLY A 173 -3.32 24.82 1.26
N LYS A 174 -2.72 24.58 0.08
CA LYS A 174 -1.30 24.27 -0.09
C LYS A 174 -0.76 24.88 -1.38
N THR A 175 0.52 25.24 -1.36
CA THR A 175 1.29 25.65 -2.55
C THR A 175 2.74 25.19 -2.37
N PRO A 176 3.38 24.59 -3.38
CA PRO A 176 2.83 24.24 -4.69
C PRO A 176 1.88 23.02 -4.63
N VAL A 177 1.00 22.91 -5.63
CA VAL A 177 0.20 21.70 -5.91
C VAL A 177 0.47 21.23 -7.34
N PRO A 178 0.61 19.92 -7.59
CA PRO A 178 0.74 19.40 -8.94
C PRO A 178 -0.50 19.69 -9.79
N ASP A 179 -0.29 19.78 -11.11
CA ASP A 179 -1.37 19.83 -12.08
C ASP A 179 -2.06 18.46 -12.17
N VAL A 180 -3.31 18.40 -11.73
CA VAL A 180 -4.11 17.18 -11.71
C VAL A 180 -4.42 16.66 -13.11
N LEU A 181 -4.58 17.53 -14.11
CA LEU A 181 -4.88 17.11 -15.47
C LEU A 181 -3.67 16.42 -16.08
N ALA A 182 -2.46 16.95 -15.86
CA ALA A 182 -1.23 16.30 -16.28
C ALA A 182 -1.02 14.95 -15.56
N GLN A 183 -1.39 14.85 -14.28
CA GLN A 183 -1.33 13.58 -13.53
C GLN A 183 -2.33 12.55 -14.04
N ILE A 184 -3.58 12.94 -14.33
CA ILE A 184 -4.59 12.06 -14.92
C ILE A 184 -4.16 11.63 -16.33
N GLU A 185 -3.59 12.54 -17.12
CA GLU A 185 -3.05 12.20 -18.44
C GLU A 185 -1.90 11.19 -18.34
N ARG A 186 -1.01 11.34 -17.36
CA ARG A 186 0.07 10.37 -17.09
C ARG A 186 -0.50 8.97 -16.80
N LEU A 187 -1.51 8.87 -15.94
CA LEU A 187 -2.21 7.61 -15.68
C LEU A 187 -2.82 7.02 -16.96
N GLY A 188 -3.52 7.86 -17.75
CA GLY A 188 -4.13 7.44 -19.00
C GLY A 188 -3.11 6.93 -20.03
N ARG A 189 -1.93 7.56 -20.13
CA ARG A 189 -0.84 7.08 -21.00
C ARG A 189 -0.29 5.72 -20.57
N ALA A 190 -0.36 5.41 -19.28
CA ALA A 190 -0.01 4.10 -18.72
C ALA A 190 -1.15 3.07 -18.80
N SER A 191 -2.26 3.37 -19.50
CA SER A 191 -3.46 2.53 -19.60
C SER A 191 -4.18 2.26 -18.27
N ILE A 192 -3.98 3.13 -17.28
CA ILE A 192 -4.65 3.02 -15.98
C ILE A 192 -6.03 3.70 -16.07
N GLU A 193 -7.07 2.95 -15.71
CA GLU A 193 -8.42 3.47 -15.60
C GLU A 193 -8.54 4.44 -14.42
N VAL A 194 -9.20 5.58 -14.63
CA VAL A 194 -9.34 6.62 -13.63
C VAL A 194 -10.81 6.89 -13.34
N HIS A 195 -11.23 6.66 -12.10
CA HIS A 195 -12.53 7.07 -11.58
C HIS A 195 -12.39 8.42 -10.90
N THR A 196 -13.08 9.44 -11.41
CA THR A 196 -12.98 10.80 -10.85
C THR A 196 -14.19 11.19 -10.03
N GLN A 197 -13.95 11.84 -8.90
CA GLN A 197 -14.97 12.52 -8.10
C GLN A 197 -14.66 14.01 -8.08
N ILE A 198 -15.64 14.83 -8.47
CA ILE A 198 -15.55 16.29 -8.33
C ILE A 198 -15.87 16.66 -6.88
N VAL A 199 -15.01 17.46 -6.26
CA VAL A 199 -15.18 17.97 -4.90
C VAL A 199 -15.40 19.47 -4.99
N ALA A 200 -16.61 19.92 -4.65
CA ALA A 200 -17.04 21.32 -4.73
C ALA A 200 -17.60 21.80 -3.38
#